data_AF-A0A6I5N1H3-F1
#
_entry.id   AF-A0A6I5N1H3-F1
#
_cell.length_a   1.000
_cell.length_b   1.000
_cell.length_c   1.000
_cell.angle_alpha   90.00
_cell.angle_beta   90.00
_cell.angle_gamma   90.00
#
_symmetry.space_group_name_H-M   'P 1'
#
loop_
_entity.id
_entity.type
_entity.pdbx_description
1 polymer ?
#
loop_
_entity_poly.entity_id
_entity_poly.type
_entity_poly.pdbx_seq_one_letter_code
_entity_poly.pdbx_strand_id
1 'polypeptide(L)'
;MRIIVADCSAEYTGRLQASLPRARRVVLVKADNSVLIFSELGSYKPLNWMAAPCTLKDISNDSRKSDDSSADVAADAAADTADAAAGETLPENEVPEKVIRACADKGCDVLEITFHKIYSDESFDLGEDPGLKKDGVEDHLQKYLAEQIERIGEGARLVRREYPTAIGPVDIMAIDGSGQHVAIEIKRHGGIDGVEQLTRYVELLNRDPLLAPVRGIFAAQTIAPQARTLAEDRGFETLILDYDDMRGYQDDTLRLF
;
A
#
# COMPACT_ATOMS: atom_id res chain seq x y z
N MET A 1 -5.40 18.48 8.86
CA MET A 1 -5.88 17.09 9.09
C MET A 1 -7.03 17.13 10.07
N ARG A 2 -8.16 16.49 9.76
CA ARG A 2 -9.30 16.34 10.68
C ARG A 2 -9.43 14.88 11.09
N ILE A 3 -9.59 14.63 12.38
CA ILE A 3 -9.67 13.30 12.99
C ILE A 3 -11.02 13.22 13.71
N ILE A 4 -11.83 12.24 13.34
CA ILE A 4 -13.17 12.03 13.91
C ILE A 4 -13.23 10.63 14.53
N VAL A 5 -13.55 10.55 15.82
CA VAL A 5 -13.84 9.29 16.51
C VAL A 5 -15.33 9.22 16.74
N ALA A 6 -16.01 8.22 16.16
CA ALA A 6 -17.46 8.17 16.15
C ALA A 6 -18.00 6.74 16.01
N ASP A 7 -19.23 6.52 16.44
CA ASP A 7 -20.04 5.41 15.95
C ASP A 7 -20.55 5.79 14.56
N CYS A 8 -20.06 5.13 13.52
CA CYS A 8 -20.41 5.45 12.14
C CYS A 8 -20.72 4.19 11.33
N SER A 9 -21.49 4.36 10.27
CA SER A 9 -21.64 3.42 9.17
C SER A 9 -21.16 4.07 7.88
N ALA A 10 -20.88 3.30 6.84
CA ALA A 10 -20.51 3.86 5.56
C ALA A 10 -20.98 3.01 4.39
N GLU A 11 -21.38 3.67 3.30
CA GLU A 11 -21.78 3.06 2.05
C GLU A 11 -20.87 3.57 0.94
N TYR A 12 -20.32 2.65 0.17
CA TYR A 12 -19.54 2.93 -1.02
C TYR A 12 -20.27 2.40 -2.24
N THR A 13 -20.41 3.26 -3.25
CA THR A 13 -20.99 2.93 -4.55
C THR A 13 -20.09 3.43 -5.66
N GLY A 14 -20.11 2.77 -6.82
CA GLY A 14 -19.27 3.12 -7.98
C GLY A 14 -18.79 1.87 -8.68
N ARG A 15 -17.47 1.70 -8.79
CA ARG A 15 -16.83 0.50 -9.39
C ARG A 15 -17.19 -0.82 -8.70
N LEU A 16 -17.58 -0.75 -7.44
CA LEU A 16 -18.14 -1.85 -6.66
C LEU A 16 -19.17 -1.29 -5.67
N GLN A 17 -19.85 -2.19 -4.97
CA GLN A 17 -20.68 -1.85 -3.82
C GLN A 17 -20.06 -2.44 -2.56
N ALA A 18 -19.94 -1.62 -1.52
CA ALA A 18 -19.44 -2.06 -0.22
C ALA A 18 -20.12 -1.28 0.90
N SER A 19 -20.49 -1.97 1.97
CA SER A 19 -21.09 -1.39 3.17
C SER A 19 -20.24 -1.66 4.41
N LEU A 20 -20.26 -0.71 5.34
CA LEU A 20 -19.70 -0.85 6.67
C LEU A 20 -20.83 -0.66 7.69
N PRO A 21 -21.21 -1.70 8.46
CA PRO A 21 -22.25 -1.57 9.47
C PRO A 21 -21.83 -0.60 10.58
N ARG A 22 -22.80 -0.10 11.36
CA ARG A 22 -22.53 0.81 12.49
C ARG A 22 -21.52 0.19 13.46
N ALA A 23 -20.41 0.89 13.69
CA ALA A 23 -19.43 0.54 14.71
C ALA A 23 -18.60 1.78 15.07
N ARG A 24 -17.92 1.72 16.22
CA ARG A 24 -16.96 2.75 16.60
C ARG A 24 -15.72 2.70 15.72
N ARG A 25 -15.37 3.82 15.08
CA ARG A 25 -14.27 3.92 14.11
C ARG A 25 -13.55 5.27 14.22
N VAL A 26 -12.37 5.31 13.61
CA VAL A 26 -11.62 6.55 13.38
C VAL A 26 -11.73 6.91 11.90
N VAL A 27 -12.20 8.13 11.62
CA VAL A 27 -12.26 8.69 10.27
C VAL A 27 -11.24 9.82 10.17
N LEU A 28 -10.34 9.71 9.18
CA LEU A 28 -9.35 10.75 8.87
C LEU A 28 -9.77 11.48 7.61
N VAL A 29 -9.82 12.81 7.67
CA VAL A 29 -10.02 13.68 6.51
C VAL A 29 -8.78 14.55 6.33
N LYS A 30 -8.12 14.40 5.18
CA LYS A 30 -6.91 15.15 4.85
C LYS A 30 -7.23 16.51 4.23
N ALA A 31 -6.20 17.34 4.07
CA ALA A 31 -6.33 18.68 3.47
C ALA A 31 -6.71 18.64 1.98
N ASP A 32 -6.40 17.55 1.28
CA ASP A 32 -6.78 17.30 -0.12
C ASP A 32 -8.16 16.64 -0.26
N ASN A 33 -8.97 16.65 0.81
CA ASN A 33 -10.27 15.99 0.96
C ASN A 33 -10.27 14.47 0.92
N SER A 34 -9.11 13.81 0.79
CA SER A 34 -9.07 12.35 0.91
C SER A 34 -9.57 11.91 2.29
N VAL A 35 -10.39 10.87 2.31
CA VAL A 35 -11.01 10.35 3.54
C VAL A 35 -10.69 8.87 3.72
N LEU A 36 -10.40 8.47 4.95
CA LEU A 36 -10.01 7.11 5.31
C LEU A 36 -10.77 6.66 6.56
N ILE A 37 -11.29 5.43 6.54
CA ILE A 37 -12.05 4.85 7.66
C ILE A 37 -11.26 3.68 8.24
N PHE A 38 -10.93 3.76 9.53
CA PHE A 38 -10.16 2.74 10.25
C PHE A 38 -11.00 2.09 11.35
N SER A 39 -10.72 0.81 11.58
CA SER A 39 -11.16 0.04 12.73
C SER A 39 -9.98 -0.15 13.69
N GLU A 40 -10.27 -0.26 14.98
CA GLU A 40 -9.27 -0.65 15.99
C GLU A 40 -8.74 -2.07 15.75
N LEU A 41 -9.60 -2.96 15.25
CA LEU A 41 -9.27 -4.34 14.92
C LEU A 41 -8.94 -4.48 13.42
N GLY A 42 -7.88 -5.20 13.09
CA GLY A 42 -7.57 -5.63 11.72
C GLY A 42 -6.25 -5.13 11.15
N SER A 43 -6.25 -4.85 9.84
CA SER A 43 -5.08 -4.46 9.04
C SER A 43 -4.62 -3.03 9.36
N TYR A 44 -3.32 -2.74 9.16
CA TYR A 44 -2.79 -1.37 9.15
C TYR A 44 -3.37 -0.48 8.03
N LYS A 45 -4.16 -1.05 7.12
CA LYS A 45 -4.83 -0.37 6.01
C LYS A 45 -6.24 0.09 6.41
N PRO A 46 -6.74 1.20 5.83
CA PRO A 46 -8.12 1.60 6.01
C PRO A 46 -9.09 0.52 5.51
N LEU A 47 -10.25 0.39 6.17
CA LEU A 47 -11.34 -0.48 5.74
C LEU A 47 -12.00 0.03 4.45
N ASN A 48 -12.14 1.35 4.32
CA ASN A 48 -12.65 2.01 3.13
C ASN A 48 -12.06 3.42 3.05
N TRP A 49 -11.94 3.96 1.85
CA TRP A 49 -11.35 5.27 1.61
C TRP A 49 -11.85 5.90 0.30
N MET A 50 -11.74 7.23 0.22
CA MET A 50 -11.80 7.97 -1.03
C MET A 50 -10.47 8.70 -1.22
N ALA A 51 -9.78 8.43 -2.32
CA ALA A 51 -8.54 9.13 -2.67
C ALA A 51 -8.85 10.47 -3.36
N ALA A 52 -7.96 11.45 -3.17
CA ALA A 52 -7.99 12.67 -3.96
C ALA A 52 -7.62 12.37 -5.44
N PRO A 53 -8.09 13.17 -6.41
CA PRO A 53 -8.97 14.33 -6.25
C PRO A 53 -10.42 13.92 -5.99
N CYS A 54 -11.01 14.47 -4.93
CA CYS A 54 -12.39 14.24 -4.54
C CYS A 54 -13.00 15.46 -3.87
N THR A 55 -14.32 15.54 -3.93
CA THR A 55 -15.10 16.58 -3.29
C THR A 55 -15.80 16.02 -2.05
N LEU A 56 -15.58 16.67 -0.90
CA LEU A 56 -16.21 16.31 0.37
C LEU A 56 -17.34 17.28 0.70
N LYS A 57 -18.55 16.78 0.99
CA LYS A 57 -19.72 17.59 1.37
C LYS A 57 -20.34 17.08 2.66
N ASP A 58 -20.71 18.02 3.54
CA ASP A 58 -21.59 17.74 4.66
C ASP A 58 -23.05 17.85 4.19
N ILE A 59 -23.80 16.74 4.25
CA ILE A 59 -25.17 16.64 3.73
C ILE A 59 -26.20 16.41 4.85
N SER A 60 -25.83 16.68 6.10
CA SER A 60 -26.65 16.41 7.29
C SER A 60 -28.03 17.11 7.30
N ASN A 61 -28.26 18.09 6.42
CA ASN A 61 -29.49 18.87 6.33
C ASN A 61 -30.29 18.67 5.01
N ASP A 62 -29.82 17.85 4.06
CA ASP A 62 -30.51 17.67 2.77
C ASP A 62 -31.70 16.69 2.84
N SER A 63 -31.87 16.00 3.97
CA SER A 63 -33.00 15.10 4.27
C SER A 63 -34.24 15.82 4.83
N ARG A 64 -34.21 17.14 5.05
CA ARG A 64 -35.32 17.91 5.66
C ARG A 64 -36.30 18.56 4.68
N LYS A 65 -36.20 18.29 3.36
CA LYS A 65 -37.11 18.87 2.35
C LYS A 65 -37.81 17.80 1.52
N SER A 66 -38.64 16.99 2.16
CA SER A 66 -39.78 16.34 1.51
C SER A 66 -40.86 16.03 2.55
N ASP A 67 -41.99 16.71 2.36
CA ASP A 67 -43.36 16.35 2.77
C ASP A 67 -43.81 16.62 4.20
N ASP A 68 -44.25 17.87 4.40
CA ASP A 68 -45.35 18.20 5.29
C ASP A 68 -46.68 18.07 4.50
N SER A 69 -47.46 17.00 4.77
CA SER A 69 -48.93 17.10 4.82
C SER A 69 -49.61 15.86 5.42
N SER A 70 -50.25 16.10 6.57
CA SER A 70 -51.58 15.60 6.99
C SER A 70 -51.73 14.36 7.90
N ALA A 71 -52.24 14.68 9.10
CA ALA A 71 -53.44 14.15 9.77
C ALA A 71 -53.31 13.09 10.89
N ASP A 72 -53.81 13.51 12.06
CA ASP A 72 -54.09 12.79 13.33
C ASP A 72 -55.06 11.62 13.18
N VAL A 73 -54.96 10.56 14.03
CA VAL A 73 -56.00 10.08 15.00
C VAL A 73 -55.35 9.19 16.10
N ALA A 74 -55.95 9.17 17.29
CA ALA A 74 -55.47 8.73 18.60
C ALA A 74 -55.67 7.24 19.03
N ALA A 75 -54.88 6.85 20.05
CA ALA A 75 -55.08 5.99 21.25
C ALA A 75 -55.79 4.60 21.16
N ASP A 76 -55.22 3.54 21.77
CA ASP A 76 -55.42 3.12 23.18
C ASP A 76 -54.58 1.87 23.58
N ALA A 77 -54.53 1.58 24.89
CA ALA A 77 -53.54 0.82 25.66
C ALA A 77 -53.70 -0.73 25.79
N ALA A 78 -52.62 -1.42 26.21
CA ALA A 78 -52.49 -2.27 27.43
C ALA A 78 -51.38 -3.35 27.34
N ALA A 79 -50.80 -3.69 28.49
CA ALA A 79 -49.56 -4.44 28.72
C ALA A 79 -49.71 -5.98 28.72
N ASP A 80 -48.62 -6.73 28.46
CA ASP A 80 -48.05 -7.69 29.42
C ASP A 80 -46.63 -8.17 29.00
N THR A 81 -45.95 -8.77 29.99
CA THR A 81 -44.52 -9.01 30.18
C THR A 81 -43.99 -10.36 29.62
N ALA A 82 -42.70 -10.39 29.23
CA ALA A 82 -41.65 -11.31 29.74
C ALA A 82 -40.57 -11.73 28.70
N ASP A 83 -39.35 -11.21 28.94
CA ASP A 83 -38.00 -11.81 28.86
C ASP A 83 -37.55 -12.65 27.63
N ALA A 84 -36.61 -12.09 26.84
CA ALA A 84 -35.49 -12.83 26.23
C ALA A 84 -34.40 -11.89 25.67
N ALA A 85 -33.20 -11.97 26.25
CA ALA A 85 -31.87 -11.66 25.68
C ALA A 85 -31.68 -10.32 24.92
N ALA A 86 -31.08 -9.34 25.59
CA ALA A 86 -30.69 -8.05 25.02
C ALA A 86 -29.58 -8.17 23.96
N GLY A 87 -29.97 -8.39 22.71
CA GLY A 87 -29.38 -7.65 21.60
C GLY A 87 -30.08 -6.29 21.56
N GLU A 88 -29.37 -5.21 21.84
CA GLU A 88 -29.93 -3.86 21.69
C GLU A 88 -30.27 -3.62 20.22
N THR A 89 -31.52 -3.88 19.85
CA THR A 89 -32.09 -3.42 18.59
C THR A 89 -32.24 -1.91 18.69
N LEU A 90 -31.22 -1.22 18.16
CA LEU A 90 -31.21 0.23 18.03
C LEU A 90 -32.45 0.67 17.22
N PRO A 91 -33.13 1.75 17.63
CA PRO A 91 -34.34 2.20 16.95
C PRO A 91 -34.05 2.59 15.50
N GLU A 92 -34.80 2.05 14.55
CA GLU A 92 -34.65 2.27 13.09
C GLU A 92 -34.82 3.75 12.66
N ASN A 93 -35.21 4.64 13.58
CA ASN A 93 -35.49 6.06 13.32
C ASN A 93 -34.51 7.04 14.00
N GLU A 94 -33.30 6.59 14.38
CA GLU A 94 -32.29 7.51 14.92
C GLU A 94 -31.75 8.44 13.82
N VAL A 95 -31.99 9.75 13.98
CA VAL A 95 -31.48 10.77 13.07
C VAL A 95 -29.96 10.87 13.26
N PRO A 96 -29.15 10.73 12.20
CA PRO A 96 -27.71 10.80 12.34
C PRO A 96 -27.27 12.22 12.75
N GLU A 97 -26.26 12.31 13.63
CA GLU A 97 -25.65 13.59 14.02
C GLU A 97 -25.03 14.31 12.83
N LYS A 98 -24.44 13.54 11.90
CA LYS A 98 -23.78 14.08 10.71
C LYS A 98 -23.72 13.07 9.58
N VAL A 99 -23.77 13.55 8.33
CA VAL A 99 -23.49 12.74 7.14
C VAL A 99 -22.49 13.47 6.26
N ILE A 100 -21.39 12.80 5.93
CA ILE A 100 -20.39 13.31 4.99
C ILE A 100 -20.39 12.44 3.74
N ARG A 101 -20.40 13.08 2.57
CA ARG A 101 -20.29 12.43 1.27
C ARG A 101 -19.01 12.84 0.56
N ALA A 102 -18.16 11.88 0.22
CA ALA A 102 -16.99 12.04 -0.62
C ALA A 102 -17.28 11.51 -2.02
N CYS A 103 -17.17 12.36 -3.04
CA CYS A 103 -17.33 11.95 -4.44
C CYS A 103 -15.98 12.05 -5.16
N ALA A 104 -15.57 11.00 -5.86
CA ALA A 104 -14.41 11.08 -6.74
C ALA A 104 -14.66 12.11 -7.85
N ASP A 105 -13.67 12.96 -8.13
CA ASP A 105 -13.82 13.97 -9.19
C ASP A 105 -13.77 13.32 -10.59
N LYS A 106 -13.16 12.14 -10.69
CA LYS A 106 -13.11 11.31 -11.89
C LYS A 106 -13.73 9.95 -11.60
N GLY A 107 -14.79 9.61 -12.32
CA GLY A 107 -15.53 8.36 -12.15
C GLY A 107 -16.86 8.57 -11.43
N CYS A 108 -17.50 7.47 -11.04
CA CYS A 108 -18.79 7.45 -10.36
C CYS A 108 -18.69 7.02 -8.89
N ASP A 109 -17.48 6.98 -8.32
CA ASP A 109 -17.28 6.50 -6.97
C ASP A 109 -17.76 7.52 -5.94
N VAL A 110 -18.59 7.07 -5.01
CA VAL A 110 -19.17 7.84 -3.91
C VAL A 110 -19.02 7.05 -2.62
N LEU A 111 -18.46 7.68 -1.59
CA LEU A 111 -18.38 7.17 -0.23
C LEU A 111 -19.20 8.08 0.68
N GLU A 112 -20.28 7.55 1.24
CA GLU A 112 -21.11 8.22 2.23
C GLU A 112 -20.82 7.66 3.62
N ILE A 113 -20.55 8.54 4.58
CA ILE A 113 -20.22 8.20 5.96
C ILE A 113 -21.29 8.83 6.86
N THR A 114 -22.04 7.99 7.54
CA THR A 114 -23.10 8.38 8.46
C THR A 114 -22.59 8.28 9.88
N PHE A 115 -22.51 9.41 10.57
CA PHE A 115 -22.09 9.51 11.96
C PHE A 115 -23.33 9.51 12.85
N HIS A 116 -23.47 8.47 13.65
CA HIS A 116 -24.58 8.30 14.59
C HIS A 116 -24.28 8.99 15.92
N LYS A 117 -23.02 8.89 16.39
CA LYS A 117 -22.56 9.55 17.60
C LYS A 117 -21.09 9.94 17.47
N ILE A 118 -20.78 11.22 17.62
CA ILE A 118 -19.42 11.75 17.55
C ILE A 118 -18.85 11.89 18.97
N TYR A 119 -17.73 11.23 19.22
CA TYR A 119 -17.01 11.31 20.51
C TYR A 119 -15.91 12.37 20.49
N SER A 120 -15.24 12.56 19.35
CA SER A 120 -14.24 13.60 19.11
C SER A 120 -14.25 13.97 17.63
N ASP A 121 -14.05 15.24 17.34
CA ASP A 121 -13.93 15.82 16.00
C ASP A 121 -12.97 16.99 16.07
N GLU A 122 -11.70 16.71 15.81
CA GLU A 122 -10.59 17.64 16.02
C GLU A 122 -9.86 17.92 14.71
N SER A 123 -9.44 19.17 14.52
CA SER A 123 -8.70 19.60 13.34
C SER A 123 -7.34 20.16 13.73
N PHE A 124 -6.31 19.67 13.04
CA PHE A 124 -4.91 19.99 13.27
C PHE A 124 -4.28 20.56 12.00
N ASP A 125 -3.56 21.66 12.14
CA ASP A 125 -2.60 22.10 11.13
C ASP A 125 -1.30 21.34 11.35
N LEU A 126 -0.88 20.55 10.36
CA LEU A 126 0.34 19.74 10.45
C LEU A 126 1.58 20.50 9.92
N GLY A 127 1.39 21.71 9.37
CA GLY A 127 2.46 22.49 8.77
C GLY A 127 2.97 21.90 7.45
N GLU A 128 4.18 22.30 7.07
CA GLU A 128 4.85 21.79 5.88
C GLU A 128 5.43 20.39 6.14
N ASP A 129 5.03 19.43 5.31
CA ASP A 129 5.60 18.08 5.35
C ASP A 129 6.96 18.08 4.62
N PRO A 130 8.08 17.79 5.29
CA PRO A 130 9.40 17.67 4.64
C PRO A 130 9.47 16.49 3.67
N GLY A 131 8.44 15.66 3.63
CA GLY A 131 8.32 14.48 2.80
C GLY A 131 9.02 13.27 3.41
N LEU A 132 8.57 12.10 3.00
CA LEU A 132 9.24 10.85 3.33
C LEU A 132 10.60 10.78 2.61
N LYS A 133 11.68 10.90 3.36
CA LYS A 133 13.02 10.50 2.89
C LYS A 133 13.08 8.98 2.89
N LYS A 134 12.92 8.37 1.71
CA LYS A 134 13.24 6.95 1.53
C LYS A 134 14.75 6.87 1.37
N ASP A 135 15.45 6.29 2.36
CA ASP A 135 16.86 5.96 2.18
C ASP A 135 16.98 5.04 0.97
N GLY A 136 17.64 5.52 -0.08
CA GLY A 136 17.86 4.85 -1.37
C GLY A 136 18.80 3.66 -1.27
N VAL A 137 18.64 2.83 -0.22
CA VAL A 137 19.48 1.68 0.07
C VAL A 137 19.57 0.76 -1.14
N GLU A 138 18.48 0.58 -1.91
CA GLU A 138 18.52 -0.24 -3.14
C GLU A 138 19.34 0.41 -4.26
N ASP A 139 19.25 1.72 -4.46
CA ASP A 139 20.11 2.44 -5.42
C ASP A 139 21.59 2.38 -5.00
N HIS A 140 21.87 2.49 -3.69
CA HIS A 140 23.21 2.30 -3.14
C HIS A 140 23.72 0.87 -3.34
N LEU A 141 22.91 -0.14 -3.05
CA LEU A 141 23.26 -1.55 -3.28
C LEU A 141 23.54 -1.82 -4.75
N GLN A 142 22.71 -1.28 -5.64
CA GLN A 142 22.92 -1.38 -7.09
C GLN A 142 24.22 -0.70 -7.51
N LYS A 143 24.49 0.50 -7.00
CA LYS A 143 25.75 1.21 -7.26
C LYS A 143 26.96 0.41 -6.77
N TYR A 144 26.94 -0.03 -5.51
CA TYR A 144 28.07 -0.74 -4.92
C TYR A 144 28.32 -2.10 -5.58
N LEU A 145 27.26 -2.86 -5.90
CA LEU A 145 27.42 -4.14 -6.60
C LEU A 145 27.93 -3.93 -8.03
N ALA A 146 27.53 -2.86 -8.71
CA ALA A 146 28.05 -2.54 -10.04
C ALA A 146 29.55 -2.17 -10.01
N GLU A 147 29.99 -1.43 -8.99
CA GLU A 147 31.41 -1.10 -8.77
C GLU A 147 32.22 -2.33 -8.34
N GLN A 148 31.59 -3.28 -7.65
CA GLN A 148 32.22 -4.48 -7.07
C GLN A 148 31.67 -5.74 -7.73
N ILE A 149 31.54 -5.72 -9.06
CA ILE A 149 30.81 -6.75 -9.81
C ILE A 149 31.41 -8.14 -9.65
N GLU A 150 32.71 -8.25 -9.35
CA GLU A 150 33.40 -9.50 -9.06
C GLU A 150 32.83 -10.26 -7.85
N ARG A 151 32.01 -9.63 -7.02
CA ARG A 151 31.25 -10.32 -5.94
C ARG A 151 30.30 -11.41 -6.47
N ILE A 152 29.93 -11.37 -7.74
CA ILE A 152 29.11 -12.42 -8.37
C ILE A 152 29.95 -13.58 -8.93
N GLY A 153 31.28 -13.48 -8.87
CA GLY A 153 32.23 -14.45 -9.39
C GLY A 153 33.48 -13.79 -10.00
N GLU A 154 34.62 -14.47 -9.88
CA GLU A 154 35.89 -14.02 -10.46
C GLU A 154 35.80 -13.82 -11.98
N GLY A 155 36.36 -12.72 -12.48
CA GLY A 155 36.33 -12.38 -13.91
C GLY A 155 34.98 -11.83 -14.40
N ALA A 156 34.02 -11.58 -13.51
CA ALA A 156 32.78 -10.91 -13.87
C ALA A 156 33.02 -9.47 -14.33
N ARG A 157 32.24 -9.03 -15.32
CA ARG A 157 32.28 -7.68 -15.88
C ARG A 157 30.90 -7.06 -15.94
N LEU A 158 30.79 -5.81 -15.52
CA LEU A 158 29.57 -5.04 -15.64
C LEU A 158 29.27 -4.77 -17.12
N VAL A 159 28.03 -5.05 -17.56
CA VAL A 159 27.54 -4.59 -18.86
C VAL A 159 26.85 -3.24 -18.68
N ARG A 160 25.85 -3.17 -17.80
CA ARG A 160 25.04 -1.97 -17.59
C ARG A 160 24.21 -2.07 -16.32
N ARG A 161 24.06 -0.95 -15.61
CA ARG A 161 23.00 -0.73 -14.60
C ARG A 161 21.70 -0.32 -15.29
N GLU A 162 20.58 -0.76 -14.74
CA GLU A 162 19.25 -0.53 -15.30
C GLU A 162 19.19 -0.91 -16.78
N TYR A 163 19.49 -2.17 -17.07
CA TYR A 163 19.48 -2.70 -18.42
C TYR A 163 18.05 -2.68 -18.97
N PRO A 164 17.77 -1.92 -20.05
CA PRO A 164 16.40 -1.71 -20.51
C PRO A 164 15.80 -2.98 -21.10
N THR A 165 14.56 -3.28 -20.73
CA THR A 165 13.75 -4.34 -21.36
C THR A 165 12.34 -3.85 -21.66
N ALA A 166 11.56 -4.64 -22.39
CA ALA A 166 10.17 -4.31 -22.72
C ALA A 166 9.22 -4.26 -21.51
N ILE A 167 9.59 -4.89 -20.38
CA ILE A 167 8.75 -4.99 -19.17
C ILE A 167 9.30 -4.19 -17.98
N GLY A 168 10.34 -3.37 -18.22
CA GLY A 168 11.05 -2.61 -17.19
C GLY A 168 12.56 -2.93 -17.16
N PRO A 169 13.37 -2.10 -16.50
CA PRO A 169 14.81 -2.33 -16.43
C PRO A 169 15.17 -3.46 -15.46
N VAL A 170 16.16 -4.28 -15.83
CA VAL A 170 16.88 -5.17 -14.90
C VAL A 170 17.91 -4.35 -14.14
N ASP A 171 18.03 -4.53 -12.82
CA ASP A 171 18.91 -3.71 -11.98
C ASP A 171 20.36 -3.71 -12.47
N ILE A 172 20.93 -4.90 -12.71
CA ILE A 172 22.25 -5.04 -13.30
C ILE A 172 22.24 -6.15 -14.36
N MET A 173 22.83 -5.84 -15.50
CA MET A 173 23.29 -6.83 -16.46
C MET A 173 24.81 -6.93 -16.39
N ALA A 174 25.32 -8.15 -16.30
CA ALA A 174 26.74 -8.46 -16.24
C ALA A 174 27.08 -9.64 -17.15
N ILE A 175 28.37 -9.92 -17.29
CA ILE A 175 28.89 -11.12 -17.92
C ILE A 175 29.85 -11.77 -16.92
N ASP A 176 29.70 -13.07 -16.67
CA ASP A 176 30.56 -13.79 -15.74
C ASP A 176 31.91 -14.19 -16.39
N GLY A 177 32.81 -14.78 -15.59
CA GLY A 177 34.13 -15.21 -16.04
C GLY A 177 34.12 -16.26 -17.16
N SER A 178 32.98 -16.92 -17.42
CA SER A 178 32.82 -17.85 -18.54
C SER A 178 32.32 -17.17 -19.83
N GLY A 179 32.02 -15.88 -19.77
CA GLY A 179 31.45 -15.12 -20.88
C GLY A 179 29.93 -15.18 -20.98
N GLN A 180 29.24 -15.79 -20.01
CA GLN A 180 27.79 -15.92 -20.00
C GLN A 180 27.12 -14.67 -19.41
N HIS A 181 25.96 -14.27 -19.96
CA HIS A 181 25.18 -13.14 -19.47
C HIS A 181 24.50 -13.47 -18.14
N VAL A 182 24.50 -12.48 -17.24
CA VAL A 182 23.93 -12.56 -15.89
C VAL A 182 23.00 -11.39 -15.67
N ALA A 183 21.72 -11.68 -15.43
CA ALA A 183 20.73 -10.71 -14.97
C ALA A 183 20.67 -10.76 -13.44
N ILE A 184 20.79 -9.61 -12.79
CA ILE A 184 20.80 -9.50 -11.33
C ILE A 184 19.64 -8.59 -10.92
N GLU A 185 18.81 -9.09 -10.00
CA GLU A 185 17.77 -8.31 -9.32
C GLU A 185 18.21 -8.06 -7.87
N ILE A 186 18.07 -6.82 -7.40
CA ILE A 186 18.58 -6.36 -6.12
C ILE A 186 17.43 -5.88 -5.23
N LYS A 187 17.37 -6.38 -4.00
CA LYS A 187 16.40 -5.92 -2.99
C LYS A 187 17.09 -5.56 -1.68
N ARG A 188 16.52 -4.64 -0.91
CA ARG A 188 16.92 -4.49 0.50
C ARG A 188 16.44 -5.69 1.33
N HIS A 189 15.18 -6.05 1.17
CA HIS A 189 14.56 -7.23 1.79
C HIS A 189 13.93 -8.09 0.69
N GLY A 190 14.57 -9.21 0.36
CA GLY A 190 14.19 -10.09 -0.73
C GLY A 190 12.97 -10.96 -0.38
N GLY A 191 11.84 -10.67 -1.03
CA GLY A 191 10.60 -11.45 -0.99
C GLY A 191 10.37 -12.27 -2.27
N ILE A 192 9.23 -12.97 -2.32
CA ILE A 192 8.78 -13.77 -3.49
C ILE A 192 8.63 -12.90 -4.75
N ASP A 193 8.15 -11.67 -4.56
CA ASP A 193 7.94 -10.68 -5.61
C ASP A 193 9.24 -10.36 -6.38
N GLY A 194 10.37 -10.27 -5.68
CA GLY A 194 11.67 -10.06 -6.31
C GLY A 194 12.12 -11.25 -7.19
N VAL A 195 11.84 -12.48 -6.75
CA VAL A 195 12.18 -13.70 -7.51
C VAL A 195 11.29 -13.85 -8.76
N GLU A 196 10.00 -13.53 -8.64
CA GLU A 196 9.08 -13.52 -9.78
C GLU A 196 9.41 -12.38 -10.77
N GLN A 197 9.91 -11.25 -10.28
CA GLN A 197 10.45 -10.20 -11.12
C GLN A 197 11.68 -10.68 -11.91
N LEU A 198 12.66 -11.28 -11.23
CA LEU A 198 13.84 -11.85 -11.89
C LEU A 198 13.48 -12.95 -12.89
N THR A 199 12.50 -13.80 -12.58
CA THR A 199 12.01 -14.83 -13.51
C THR A 199 11.52 -14.21 -14.81
N ARG A 200 10.63 -13.21 -14.74
CA ARG A 200 10.10 -12.55 -15.94
C ARG A 200 11.21 -11.94 -16.79
N TYR A 201 12.24 -11.36 -16.16
CA TYR A 201 13.38 -10.81 -16.88
C TYR A 201 14.23 -11.89 -17.56
N VAL A 202 14.63 -12.93 -16.83
CA VAL A 202 15.46 -14.01 -17.36
C VAL A 202 14.74 -14.74 -18.50
N GLU A 203 13.45 -15.03 -18.35
CA GLU A 203 12.64 -15.63 -19.43
C GLU A 203 12.56 -14.73 -20.66
N LEU A 204 12.40 -13.42 -20.48
CA LEU A 204 12.35 -12.47 -21.58
C LEU A 204 13.70 -12.37 -22.29
N LEU A 205 14.79 -12.23 -21.53
CA LEU A 205 16.14 -12.06 -22.09
C LEU A 205 16.64 -13.32 -22.79
N ASN A 206 16.27 -14.52 -22.32
CA ASN A 206 16.61 -15.77 -23.01
C ASN A 206 15.86 -15.97 -24.34
N ARG A 207 14.87 -15.13 -24.68
CA ARG A 207 14.26 -15.13 -26.01
C ARG A 207 15.13 -14.43 -27.06
N ASP A 208 16.09 -13.60 -26.64
CA ASP A 208 17.02 -12.92 -27.53
C ASP A 208 18.25 -13.82 -27.78
N PRO A 209 18.48 -14.31 -29.02
CA PRO A 209 19.63 -15.15 -29.34
C PRO A 209 20.99 -14.47 -29.16
N LEU A 210 21.02 -13.12 -29.11
CA LEU A 210 22.26 -12.37 -28.88
C LEU A 210 22.68 -12.36 -27.41
N LEU A 211 21.72 -12.61 -26.51
CA LEU A 211 21.94 -12.62 -25.06
C LEU A 211 21.94 -14.04 -24.49
N ALA A 212 21.12 -14.94 -25.04
CA ALA A 212 21.01 -16.29 -24.56
C ALA A 212 22.36 -17.05 -24.62
N PRO A 213 22.72 -17.84 -23.60
CA PRO A 213 21.96 -18.07 -22.36
C PRO A 213 22.17 -16.96 -21.31
N VAL A 214 21.09 -16.57 -20.63
CA VAL A 214 21.11 -15.61 -19.50
C VAL A 214 20.77 -16.34 -18.21
N ARG A 215 21.64 -16.25 -17.19
CA ARG A 215 21.38 -16.76 -15.84
C ARG A 215 20.90 -15.65 -14.91
N GLY A 216 20.21 -16.01 -13.83
CA GLY A 216 19.69 -15.07 -12.83
C GLY A 216 20.45 -15.14 -11.50
N ILE A 217 20.72 -13.98 -10.90
CA ILE A 217 21.16 -13.84 -9.50
C ILE A 217 20.15 -12.98 -8.75
N PHE A 218 19.63 -13.49 -7.64
CA PHE A 218 18.80 -12.72 -6.71
C PHE A 218 19.64 -12.23 -5.54
N ALA A 219 19.94 -10.93 -5.52
CA ALA A 219 20.83 -10.32 -4.54
C ALA A 219 20.04 -9.47 -3.53
N ALA A 220 20.30 -9.62 -2.23
CA ALA A 220 19.66 -8.77 -1.22
C ALA A 220 20.43 -8.72 0.10
N GLN A 221 20.19 -7.71 0.94
CA GLN A 221 20.77 -7.71 2.31
C GLN A 221 20.19 -8.83 3.18
N THR A 222 18.90 -9.08 3.01
CA THR A 222 18.20 -10.19 3.66
C THR A 222 17.30 -10.88 2.63
N ILE A 223 17.21 -12.20 2.69
CA ILE A 223 16.34 -12.98 1.80
C ILE A 223 15.42 -13.84 2.68
N ALA A 224 14.11 -13.70 2.49
CA ALA A 224 13.14 -14.50 3.20
C ALA A 224 13.28 -16.00 2.85
N PRO A 225 13.12 -16.94 3.80
CA PRO A 225 13.32 -18.37 3.54
C PRO A 225 12.53 -18.89 2.32
N GLN A 226 11.26 -18.51 2.19
CA GLN A 226 10.42 -18.89 1.06
C GLN A 226 10.90 -18.32 -0.28
N ALA A 227 11.50 -17.13 -0.28
CA ALA A 227 12.05 -16.52 -1.48
C ALA A 227 13.34 -17.24 -1.91
N ARG A 228 14.17 -17.64 -0.95
CA ARG A 228 15.36 -18.47 -1.20
C ARG A 228 14.99 -19.81 -1.84
N THR A 229 14.02 -20.52 -1.27
CA THR A 229 13.54 -21.79 -1.83
C THR A 229 13.01 -21.62 -3.25
N LEU A 230 12.25 -20.56 -3.52
CA LEU A 230 11.74 -20.28 -4.86
C LEU A 230 12.86 -19.92 -5.85
N ALA A 231 13.84 -19.13 -5.43
CA ALA A 231 14.98 -18.77 -6.27
C ALA A 231 15.78 -20.03 -6.68
N GLU A 232 16.03 -20.94 -5.74
CA GLU A 232 16.70 -22.21 -6.00
C GLU A 232 15.89 -23.10 -6.95
N ASP A 233 14.57 -23.21 -6.77
CA ASP A 233 13.67 -23.96 -7.66
C ASP A 233 13.69 -23.41 -9.10
N ARG A 234 13.81 -22.09 -9.26
CA ARG A 234 13.93 -21.41 -10.56
C ARG A 234 15.35 -21.46 -11.14
N GLY A 235 16.31 -22.06 -10.44
CA GLY A 235 17.71 -22.15 -10.87
C GLY A 235 18.49 -20.84 -10.72
N PHE A 236 18.05 -19.93 -9.86
CA PHE A 236 18.77 -18.69 -9.56
C PHE A 236 19.72 -18.85 -8.38
N GLU A 237 20.90 -18.25 -8.53
CA GLU A 237 21.83 -18.08 -7.44
C GLU A 237 21.32 -16.99 -6.49
N THR A 238 21.56 -17.14 -5.20
CA THR A 238 21.21 -16.12 -4.20
C THR A 238 22.47 -15.50 -3.63
N LEU A 239 22.52 -14.17 -3.57
CA LEU A 239 23.68 -13.43 -3.07
C LEU A 239 23.25 -12.53 -1.91
N ILE A 240 23.87 -12.71 -0.74
CA ILE A 240 23.67 -11.80 0.39
C ILE A 240 24.62 -10.61 0.26
N LEU A 241 24.06 -9.40 0.33
CA LEU A 241 24.78 -8.14 0.22
C LEU A 241 24.95 -7.52 1.61
N ASP A 242 26.17 -7.52 2.14
CA ASP A 242 26.48 -6.78 3.36
C ASP A 242 26.71 -5.30 3.01
N TYR A 243 25.78 -4.44 3.43
CA TYR A 243 25.80 -3.02 3.09
C TYR A 243 27.01 -2.28 3.67
N ASP A 244 27.42 -2.62 4.89
CA ASP A 244 28.51 -1.92 5.57
C ASP A 244 29.87 -2.32 4.95
N ASP A 245 30.04 -3.61 4.63
CA ASP A 245 31.20 -4.10 3.87
C ASP A 245 31.29 -3.46 2.47
N MET A 246 30.18 -3.44 1.73
CA MET A 246 30.12 -2.84 0.41
C MET A 246 30.42 -1.34 0.42
N ARG A 247 29.96 -0.62 1.46
CA ARG A 247 30.24 0.80 1.66
C ARG A 247 31.71 1.04 2.03
N GLY A 248 32.29 0.18 2.87
CA GLY A 248 33.68 0.28 3.35
C GLY A 248 34.74 0.13 2.26
N TYR A 249 34.45 -0.58 1.17
CA TYR A 249 35.35 -0.72 0.02
C TYR A 249 35.72 0.62 -0.64
N GLN A 250 34.94 1.69 -0.43
CA GLN A 250 35.28 3.02 -0.95
C GLN A 250 36.32 3.78 -0.11
N ASP A 251 36.53 3.46 1.17
CA ASP A 251 37.34 4.29 2.10
C ASP A 251 38.84 3.92 2.13
N ASP A 252 39.24 2.79 1.54
CA ASP A 252 40.62 2.31 1.56
C ASP A 252 41.54 2.96 0.50
N THR A 253 41.04 3.88 -0.32
CA THR A 253 41.84 4.55 -1.37
C THR A 253 42.50 5.88 -0.94
N LEU A 254 42.26 6.39 0.27
CA LEU A 254 42.81 7.69 0.73
C LEU A 254 43.32 7.72 2.18
N ARG A 255 44.05 6.68 2.60
CA ARG A 255 44.96 6.79 3.77
C ARG A 255 46.42 6.68 3.34
N LEU A 256 46.90 7.72 2.65
CA LEU A 256 48.34 8.01 2.57
C LEU A 256 48.71 8.94 3.73
N PHE A 257 49.58 8.41 4.60
CA PHE A 257 50.38 9.03 5.67
C PHE A 257 50.12 10.49 6.05
#